data_AF-W0EBH8-F1
#
_entry.id   AF-W0EBH8-F1
#
_cell.length_a   1.000
_cell.length_b   1.000
_cell.length_c   1.000
_cell.angle_alpha   90.00
_cell.angle_beta   90.00
_cell.angle_gamma   90.00
#
_symmetry.space_group_name_H-M   'P 1'
#
loop_
_entity.id
_entity.type
_entity.pdbx_description
1 polymer ?
#
loop_
_entity_poly.entity_id
_entity_poly.type
_entity_poly.pdbx_seq_one_letter_code
_entity_poly.pdbx_strand_id
1 'polypeptide(L)' 'MNMFTDLDMLYDYEKDVASAAAGYMTFATRAHHDELRDRYLRLANEATNAHSKVSKLITKTGGIA' A
#
# COMPACT_ATOMS: atom_id res chain seq x y z
N MET A 1 20.31 13.26 -7.62
CA MET A 1 19.12 12.79 -6.87
C MET A 1 19.51 12.81 -5.40
N ASN A 2 18.77 13.58 -4.61
CA ASN A 2 19.12 13.86 -3.22
C ASN A 2 18.47 12.77 -2.36
N MET A 3 19.26 12.01 -1.61
CA MET A 3 18.83 10.81 -0.88
C MET A 3 17.64 11.05 0.06
N PHE A 4 17.53 12.25 0.61
CA PHE A 4 16.39 12.69 1.43
C PHE A 4 15.08 12.80 0.64
N THR A 5 15.14 13.28 -0.60
CA THR A 5 13.96 13.42 -1.47
C THR A 5 13.42 12.05 -1.92
N ASP A 6 14.32 11.09 -2.17
CA ASP A 6 13.91 9.73 -2.54
C ASP A 6 13.28 9.00 -1.34
N LEU A 7 13.79 9.22 -0.13
CA LEU A 7 13.22 8.65 1.10
C LEU A 7 11.84 9.24 1.42
N ASP A 8 11.66 10.56 1.28
CA ASP A 8 10.37 11.22 1.45
C ASP A 8 9.33 10.67 0.46
N MET A 9 9.71 10.48 -0.81
CA MET A 9 8.80 9.86 -1.78
C MET A 9 8.44 8.41 -1.44
N LEU A 10 9.36 7.65 -0.82
CA LEU A 10 9.05 6.30 -0.35
C LEU A 10 8.05 6.31 0.81
N TYR A 11 8.16 7.26 1.73
CA TYR A 11 7.19 7.43 2.82
C TYR A 11 5.81 7.85 2.31
N ASP A 12 5.74 8.80 1.38
CA ASP A 12 4.48 9.20 0.76
C ASP A 12 3.84 8.00 0.03
N TYR A 13 4.64 7.26 -0.74
CA TYR A 13 4.15 6.07 -1.42
C TYR A 13 3.68 5.00 -0.44
N GLU A 14 4.42 4.74 0.65
CA GLU A 14 4.03 3.79 1.69
C GLU A 14 2.66 4.13 2.29
N LYS A 15 2.44 5.41 2.62
CA LYS A 15 1.19 5.91 3.17
C LYS A 15 0.04 5.76 2.18
N ASP A 16 0.27 6.03 0.90
CA ASP A 16 -0.74 5.92 -0.14
C ASP A 16 -1.15 4.45 -0.36
N VAL A 17 -0.19 3.52 -0.41
CA VAL A 17 -0.52 2.09 -0.57
C VAL A 17 -1.21 1.51 0.67
N ALA A 18 -0.85 1.95 1.88
CA ALA A 18 -1.55 1.56 3.10
C ALA A 18 -3.01 2.06 3.10
N SER A 19 -3.22 3.31 2.69
CA SER A 19 -4.54 3.91 2.55
C SER A 19 -5.37 3.18 1.48
N ALA A 20 -4.75 2.83 0.35
CA ALA A 20 -5.39 2.07 -0.72
C ALA A 20 -5.82 0.67 -0.24
N ALA A 21 -4.96 -0.04 0.50
CA ALA A 21 -5.30 -1.36 1.05
C ALA A 21 -6.53 -1.30 1.96
N ALA A 22 -6.57 -0.31 2.87
CA ALA A 22 -7.72 -0.09 3.76
C ALA A 22 -9.00 0.30 2.98
N GLY A 23 -8.86 1.14 1.95
CA GLY A 23 -9.94 1.55 1.07
C GLY A 23 -10.55 0.36 0.31
N TYR A 24 -9.71 -0.47 -0.31
CA TYR A 24 -10.16 -1.68 -1.00
C TYR A 24 -10.82 -2.68 -0.06
N MET A 25 -10.32 -2.89 1.15
CA MET A 25 -10.99 -3.71 2.16
C MET A 25 -12.38 -3.15 2.52
N THR A 26 -12.50 -1.84 2.64
CA THR A 26 -13.79 -1.19 2.88
C THR A 26 -14.76 -1.38 1.71
N PHE A 27 -14.28 -1.30 0.47
CA PHE A 27 -15.12 -1.58 -0.70
C PHE A 27 -15.52 -3.06 -0.80
N ALA A 28 -14.62 -3.98 -0.47
CA ALA A 28 -14.92 -5.41 -0.44
C ALA A 28 -16.05 -5.73 0.56
N THR A 29 -16.02 -5.14 1.76
CA THR A 29 -17.07 -5.37 2.77
C THR A 29 -18.44 -4.78 2.39
N ARG A 30 -18.45 -3.76 1.51
CA ARG A 30 -19.68 -3.10 1.04
C ARG A 30 -20.19 -3.64 -0.31
N ALA A 31 -19.38 -4.42 -1.03
CA ALA A 31 -19.76 -4.96 -2.33
C ALA A 31 -20.74 -6.13 -2.16
N HIS A 32 -21.94 -5.98 -2.73
CA HIS A 32 -22.95 -7.04 -2.76
C HIS A 32 -22.75 -8.03 -3.90
N HIS A 33 -21.98 -7.66 -4.93
CA HIS A 33 -21.66 -8.54 -6.05
C HIS A 33 -20.37 -9.31 -5.76
N ASP A 34 -20.43 -10.65 -5.78
CA ASP A 34 -19.32 -11.51 -5.37
C ASP A 34 -18.04 -11.26 -6.20
N GLU A 35 -18.15 -11.13 -7.53
CA GLU A 35 -16.98 -10.84 -8.36
C GLU A 35 -16.32 -9.49 -8.04
N LEU A 36 -17.11 -8.49 -7.63
CA LEU A 36 -16.61 -7.16 -7.31
C LEU A 36 -15.93 -7.18 -5.94
N ARG A 37 -16.51 -7.90 -4.97
CA ARG A 37 -15.87 -8.19 -3.68
C ARG A 37 -14.52 -8.85 -3.87
N ASP A 38 -14.45 -9.90 -4.70
CA ASP A 38 -13.21 -10.63 -4.94
C ASP A 38 -12.15 -9.75 -5.60
N ARG A 39 -12.54 -8.88 -6.54
CA ARG A 39 -11.61 -7.89 -7.13
C ARG A 39 -11.05 -6.93 -6.08
N TYR A 40 -11.90 -6.38 -5.21
CA TYR A 40 -11.43 -5.51 -4.15
C TYR A 40 -10.54 -6.22 -3.13
N LEU A 41 -10.83 -7.47 -2.78
CA LEU A 41 -9.94 -8.28 -1.93
C LEU A 41 -8.58 -8.52 -2.58
N ARG A 42 -8.54 -8.80 -3.89
CA ARG A 42 -7.26 -8.93 -4.62
C ARG A 42 -6.46 -7.63 -4.59
N LEU A 43 -7.10 -6.50 -4.89
CA LEU A 43 -6.46 -5.18 -4.86
C LEU A 43 -5.96 -4.82 -3.45
N ALA A 44 -6.72 -5.13 -2.41
CA ALA A 44 -6.29 -4.95 -1.03
C ALA A 44 -5.02 -5.74 -0.72
N ASN A 45 -4.99 -7.03 -1.09
CA ASN A 45 -3.82 -7.89 -0.90
C ASN A 45 -2.60 -7.40 -1.69
N GLU A 46 -2.78 -6.96 -2.93
CA GLU A 46 -1.71 -6.38 -3.75
C GLU A 46 -1.14 -5.11 -3.11
N ALA A 47 -2.00 -4.22 -2.61
CA ALA A 47 -1.58 -3.00 -1.92
C ALA A 47 -0.85 -3.29 -0.59
N THR A 48 -1.31 -4.28 0.20
CA THR A 48 -0.59 -4.74 1.40
C THR A 48 0.77 -5.34 1.08
N ASN A 49 0.88 -6.08 -0.03
CA ASN A 49 2.16 -6.61 -0.50
C ASN A 49 3.10 -5.48 -0.95
N ALA A 50 2.58 -4.45 -1.62
CA ALA A 50 3.34 -3.26 -1.99
C ALA A 50 3.85 -2.52 -0.73
N HIS A 51 2.98 -2.25 0.24
CA HIS A 51 3.34 -1.66 1.53
C HIS A 51 4.50 -2.43 2.19
N SER A 52 4.40 -3.76 2.28
CA SER A 52 5.45 -4.61 2.86
C SER A 52 6.79 -4.52 2.13
N LYS A 53 6.79 -4.32 0.81
CA LYS A 53 8.01 -4.16 0.01
C LYS A 53 8.63 -2.78 0.20
N VAL A 54 7.79 -1.75 0.28
CA VAL A 54 8.22 -0.35 0.45
C VAL A 54 8.79 -0.14 1.85
N SER A 55 8.12 -0.64 2.88
CA SER A 55 8.62 -0.61 4.26
C SER A 55 10.03 -1.21 4.37
N LYS A 56 10.25 -2.40 3.75
CA LYS A 56 11.60 -3.00 3.65
C LYS A 56 12.60 -2.13 2.90
N LEU A 57 12.17 -1.42 1.86
CA LEU A 57 13.03 -0.54 1.08
C LEU A 57 13.40 0.72 1.85
N ILE A 58 12.47 1.33 2.59
CA ILE A 58 12.71 2.44 3.51
C ILE A 58 13.75 2.04 4.56
N THR A 59 13.57 0.90 5.23
CA THR A 59 14.55 0.38 6.20
C THR A 59 15.93 0.19 5.56
N LYS A 60 15.98 -0.39 4.35
CA LYS A 60 17.24 -0.60 3.62
C LYS A 60 17.94 0.71 3.22
N THR A 61 17.16 1.77 2.99
CA THR A 61 17.65 3.09 2.56
C THR A 61 18.06 3.96 3.77
N GLY A 62 17.91 3.44 4.99
CA GLY A 62 18.29 4.13 6.23
C GLY A 62 17.16 4.92 6.90
N GLY A 63 15.92 4.77 6.40
CA GLY A 63 14.72 5.28 7.06
C GLY A 63 14.18 4.32 8.13
N ILE A 64 13.22 4.82 8.91
CA ILE A 64 12.46 4.06 9.90
C ILE A 64 11.04 3.89 9.34
N ALA A 65 10.66 2.66 9.03
CA ALA A 65 9.32 2.29 8.56
C ALA A 65 8.50 1.69 9.70
#